data_AF-A0A5C3KBD8-F1
#
_entry.id   AF-A0A5C3KBD8-F1
#
_cell.length_a   1.000
_cell.length_b   1.000
_cell.length_c   1.000
_cell.angle_alpha   90.00
_cell.angle_beta   90.00
_cell.angle_gamma   90.00
#
_symmetry.space_group_name_H-M   'P 1'
#
loop_
_entity.id
_entity.type
_entity.pdbx_description
1 polymer ?
#
loop_
_entity_poly.entity_id
_entity_poly.type
_entity_poly.pdbx_seq_one_letter_code
_entity_poly.pdbx_strand_id
1 'polypeptide(L)'
;MDIDDHPSSPSAAGVEMQEDANSSNSKAVDGSRHPLLGPLLDDDDFVLDLRESFSALPKGMSPLHSVFLNASKDPRWYGLLRDFVNFEKLNPPAGWPTYCRTSRLPLVLHSSPNGSKNHNKDAIPDLDIAKFGEEMISWWASQQPAWRTSGDTSDWSKDIPADATWAVLHRGGIASLYTIVVGLAWWATTMDLELLWDLVADVAWVMRQFSGPSTASKRKCDGDEVPAKSVSARKRWTSLVPFVVTRDSRPQNRGFAGQKAGVNHPVNDATDWIGH
;
A
#
# COMPACT_ATOMS: atom_id res chain seq x y z
N MET A 1 23.24 -66.55 -9.00
CA MET A 1 22.15 -65.70 -9.51
C MET A 1 22.82 -64.49 -10.11
N ASP A 2 23.35 -64.76 -11.29
CA ASP A 2 23.92 -63.84 -12.25
C ASP A 2 22.81 -62.96 -12.81
N ILE A 3 23.01 -61.65 -12.78
CA ILE A 3 22.54 -60.79 -13.86
C ILE A 3 23.67 -59.81 -14.16
N ASP A 4 24.23 -60.04 -15.33
CA ASP A 4 25.32 -59.37 -16.01
C ASP A 4 25.13 -57.87 -16.21
N ASP A 5 26.29 -57.21 -16.23
CA ASP A 5 26.66 -56.10 -17.10
C ASP A 5 25.77 -55.93 -18.34
N HIS A 6 25.29 -54.71 -18.56
CA HIS A 6 25.14 -54.19 -19.91
C HIS A 6 25.73 -52.77 -20.03
N PRO A 7 26.56 -52.53 -21.07
CA PRO A 7 27.35 -51.32 -21.21
C PRO A 7 26.71 -50.30 -22.16
N SER A 8 27.34 -49.13 -22.17
CA SER A 8 27.57 -48.26 -23.33
C SER A 8 26.42 -47.41 -23.90
N SER A 9 26.68 -46.11 -23.83
CA SER A 9 26.24 -44.98 -24.67
C SER A 9 25.72 -45.30 -26.08
N PRO A 10 24.83 -44.41 -26.55
CA PRO A 10 25.06 -43.72 -27.81
C PRO A 10 24.93 -42.21 -27.58
N SER A 11 25.92 -41.41 -27.95
CA SER A 11 26.16 -40.95 -29.32
C SER A 11 25.84 -39.46 -29.37
N ALA A 12 26.90 -38.67 -29.31
CA ALA A 12 26.88 -37.25 -29.64
C ALA A 12 26.44 -37.11 -31.11
N ALA A 13 25.16 -36.81 -31.33
CA ALA A 13 24.69 -36.29 -32.60
C ALA A 13 24.91 -34.77 -32.57
N GLY A 14 25.76 -34.31 -33.49
CA GLY A 14 26.09 -32.92 -33.68
C GLY A 14 24.83 -32.09 -33.93
N VAL A 15 24.69 -31.02 -33.16
CA VAL A 15 23.80 -29.92 -33.49
C VAL A 15 24.54 -29.05 -34.49
N GLU A 16 24.12 -29.20 -35.73
CA GLU A 16 24.42 -28.42 -36.90
C GLU A 16 24.23 -26.92 -36.60
N MET A 17 25.34 -26.18 -36.59
CA MET A 17 25.35 -24.72 -36.62
C MET A 17 24.87 -24.28 -38.01
N GLN A 18 23.59 -23.97 -38.10
CA GLN A 18 23.03 -23.29 -39.26
C GLN A 18 23.18 -21.78 -39.03
N GLU A 19 24.26 -21.23 -39.59
CA GLU A 19 24.45 -19.79 -39.77
C GLU A 19 23.45 -19.28 -40.81
N ASP A 20 22.21 -19.03 -40.38
CA ASP A 20 21.30 -18.20 -41.16
C ASP A 20 21.76 -16.75 -41.05
N ALA A 21 22.36 -16.28 -42.14
CA ALA A 21 22.58 -14.89 -42.45
C ALA A 21 21.24 -14.13 -42.44
N ASN A 22 20.79 -13.71 -41.25
CA ASN A 22 19.64 -12.83 -41.13
C ASN A 22 20.09 -11.40 -41.45
N SER A 23 19.91 -11.08 -42.73
CA SER A 23 19.97 -9.79 -43.37
C SER A 23 19.61 -8.64 -42.41
N SER A 24 20.57 -7.73 -42.24
CA SER A 24 20.39 -6.46 -41.55
C SER A 24 19.32 -5.62 -42.25
N ASN A 25 18.07 -5.81 -41.86
CA ASN A 25 17.01 -4.85 -42.11
C ASN A 25 17.03 -3.84 -40.96
N SER A 26 17.94 -2.86 -41.05
CA SER A 26 17.90 -1.64 -40.26
C SER A 26 16.69 -0.80 -40.70
N LYS A 27 15.50 -1.31 -40.40
CA LYS A 27 14.28 -0.53 -40.45
C LYS A 27 14.44 0.50 -39.35
N ALA A 28 14.70 1.74 -39.75
CA ALA A 28 14.72 2.89 -38.88
C ALA A 28 13.55 2.75 -37.90
N VAL A 29 13.89 2.54 -36.63
CA VAL A 29 12.94 2.66 -35.52
C VAL A 29 12.60 4.13 -35.50
N ASP A 30 11.57 4.47 -36.28
CA ASP A 30 10.84 5.71 -36.16
C ASP A 30 10.41 5.77 -34.70
N GLY A 31 11.09 6.65 -33.95
CA GLY A 31 10.82 6.89 -32.55
C GLY A 31 9.40 7.40 -32.43
N SER A 32 8.46 6.45 -32.36
CA SER A 32 7.06 6.65 -32.03
C SER A 32 7.03 7.26 -30.63
N ARG A 33 7.19 8.58 -30.61
CA ARG A 33 6.90 9.45 -29.49
C ARG A 33 5.46 9.15 -29.12
N HIS A 34 5.28 8.63 -27.91
CA HIS A 34 3.97 8.40 -27.33
C HIS A 34 3.13 9.69 -27.47
N PRO A 35 2.00 9.68 -28.20
CA PRO A 35 1.30 10.91 -28.61
C PRO A 35 0.52 11.62 -27.48
N LEU A 36 0.86 11.35 -26.22
CA LEU A 36 0.21 11.96 -25.04
C LEU A 36 1.15 12.81 -24.18
N LEU A 37 2.43 12.91 -24.53
CA LEU A 37 3.33 13.86 -23.90
C LEU A 37 3.33 15.11 -24.77
N GLY A 38 2.75 16.20 -24.26
CA GLY A 38 2.81 17.52 -24.89
C GLY A 38 4.26 18.00 -25.04
N PRO A 39 4.47 19.28 -25.43
CA PRO A 39 5.81 19.86 -25.48
C PRO A 39 6.57 19.48 -24.21
N LEU A 40 7.79 18.95 -24.39
CA LEU A 40 8.69 18.59 -23.29
C LEU A 40 8.97 19.89 -22.52
N LEU A 41 8.10 20.20 -21.54
CA LEU A 41 8.37 21.25 -20.58
C LEU A 41 9.65 20.82 -19.86
N ASP A 42 10.57 21.76 -19.67
CA ASP A 42 11.76 21.51 -18.90
C ASP A 42 11.35 20.93 -17.54
N ASP A 43 11.99 19.83 -17.13
CA ASP A 43 11.61 19.08 -15.91
C ASP A 43 11.52 19.99 -14.67
N ASP A 44 12.29 21.07 -14.65
CA ASP A 44 12.29 22.09 -13.59
C ASP A 44 10.96 22.87 -13.50
N ASP A 45 10.34 23.25 -14.61
CA ASP A 45 9.07 24.00 -14.61
C ASP A 45 7.94 23.13 -14.04
N PHE A 46 7.96 21.83 -14.36
CA PHE A 46 6.97 20.89 -13.84
C PHE A 46 7.09 20.71 -12.32
N VAL A 47 8.33 20.61 -11.80
CA VAL A 47 8.57 20.49 -10.36
C VAL A 47 8.12 21.74 -9.60
N LEU A 48 8.27 22.93 -10.19
CA LEU A 48 7.79 24.19 -9.61
C LEU A 48 6.25 24.22 -9.50
N ASP A 49 5.53 23.83 -10.56
CA ASP A 49 4.07 23.75 -10.54
C ASP A 49 3.56 22.74 -9.48
N LEU A 50 4.21 21.57 -9.39
CA LEU A 50 3.89 20.61 -8.33
C LEU A 50 4.12 21.19 -6.94
N ARG A 51 5.24 21.87 -6.72
CA ARG A 51 5.56 22.47 -5.41
C ARG A 51 4.54 23.51 -5.00
N GLU A 52 4.10 24.36 -5.92
CA GLU A 52 3.01 25.32 -5.69
C GLU A 52 1.69 24.58 -5.39
N SER A 53 1.38 23.55 -6.17
CA SER A 53 0.21 22.70 -5.97
C SER A 53 0.19 21.99 -4.60
N PHE A 54 1.34 21.54 -4.09
CA PHE A 54 1.47 20.99 -2.73
C PHE A 54 1.21 22.04 -1.65
N SER A 55 1.55 23.32 -1.89
CA SER A 55 1.28 24.39 -0.91
C SER A 55 -0.21 24.62 -0.65
N ALA A 56 -1.07 24.21 -1.59
CA ALA A 56 -2.53 24.25 -1.45
C ALA A 56 -3.11 23.07 -0.65
N LEU A 57 -2.32 22.03 -0.35
CA LEU A 57 -2.76 20.89 0.45
C LEU A 57 -2.89 21.24 1.94
N PRO A 58 -3.63 20.43 2.73
CA PRO A 58 -3.72 20.61 4.16
C PRO A 58 -2.35 20.66 4.86
N LYS A 59 -2.18 21.62 5.78
CA LYS A 59 -0.92 21.84 6.53
C LYS A 59 -0.36 20.61 7.25
N GLY A 60 -1.20 19.62 7.56
CA GLY A 60 -0.77 18.37 8.18
C GLY A 60 0.15 17.51 7.29
N MET A 61 0.11 17.72 5.98
CA MET A 61 0.90 16.97 4.98
C MET A 61 2.24 17.63 4.65
N SER A 62 2.45 18.89 5.07
CA SER A 62 3.64 19.67 4.75
C SER A 62 4.99 18.99 5.03
N PRO A 63 5.17 18.21 6.12
CA PRO A 63 6.42 17.48 6.36
C PRO A 63 6.79 16.54 5.21
N LEU A 64 5.81 15.88 4.58
CA LEU A 64 6.05 14.90 3.53
C LEU A 64 6.23 15.50 2.14
N HIS A 65 6.05 16.81 1.96
CA HIS A 65 6.21 17.44 0.65
C HIS A 65 7.63 17.25 0.10
N SER A 66 8.64 17.41 0.96
CA SER A 66 10.04 17.20 0.58
C SER A 66 10.29 15.73 0.23
N VAL A 67 9.71 14.80 1.00
CA VAL A 67 9.80 13.35 0.73
C VAL A 67 9.22 13.03 -0.63
N PHE A 68 8.02 13.53 -0.96
CA PHE A 68 7.40 13.28 -2.26
C PHE A 68 8.22 13.85 -3.42
N LEU A 69 8.65 15.11 -3.34
CA LEU A 69 9.37 15.76 -4.42
C LEU A 69 10.77 15.17 -4.65
N ASN A 70 11.41 14.65 -3.60
CA ASN A 70 12.75 14.07 -3.68
C ASN A 70 12.75 12.55 -3.87
N ALA A 71 11.58 11.88 -3.83
CA ALA A 71 11.51 10.43 -3.91
C ALA A 71 12.02 9.88 -5.24
N SER A 72 11.65 10.50 -6.36
CA SER A 72 12.13 10.13 -7.70
C SER A 72 11.99 11.28 -8.68
N LYS A 73 12.81 11.26 -9.74
CA LYS A 73 12.73 12.16 -10.90
C LYS A 73 11.99 11.54 -12.08
N ASP A 74 11.49 10.31 -11.94
CA ASP A 74 10.79 9.62 -13.02
C ASP A 74 9.46 10.36 -13.36
N PRO A 75 9.17 10.63 -14.64
CA PRO A 75 7.93 11.29 -15.05
C PRO A 75 6.65 10.57 -14.58
N ARG A 76 6.68 9.25 -14.42
CA ARG A 76 5.55 8.44 -13.90
C ARG A 76 5.24 8.81 -12.45
N TRP A 77 6.27 9.02 -11.63
CA TRP A 77 6.14 9.47 -10.24
C TRP A 77 5.46 10.85 -10.17
N TYR A 78 5.95 11.78 -10.97
CA TYR A 78 5.38 13.11 -11.10
C TYR A 78 3.93 13.13 -11.59
N GLY A 79 3.58 12.23 -12.52
CA GLY A 79 2.20 11.99 -12.93
C GLY A 79 1.31 11.57 -11.76
N LEU A 80 1.76 10.61 -10.94
CA LEU A 80 1.05 10.17 -9.74
C LEU A 80 0.87 11.31 -8.73
N LEU A 81 1.91 12.11 -8.45
CA LEU A 81 1.82 13.23 -7.51
C LEU A 81 0.81 14.29 -7.96
N ARG A 82 0.75 14.59 -9.26
CA ARG A 82 -0.25 15.51 -9.82
C ARG A 82 -1.67 14.97 -9.63
N ASP A 83 -1.89 13.69 -9.94
CA ASP A 83 -3.19 13.04 -9.77
C ASP A 83 -3.59 12.99 -8.29
N PHE A 84 -2.62 12.78 -7.39
CA PHE A 84 -2.82 12.82 -5.94
C PHE A 84 -3.24 14.20 -5.43
N VAL A 85 -2.55 15.27 -5.87
CA VAL A 85 -2.92 16.64 -5.47
C VAL A 85 -4.33 16.98 -5.96
N ASN A 86 -4.69 16.60 -7.18
CA ASN A 86 -6.03 16.81 -7.72
C ASN A 86 -7.09 16.05 -6.91
N PHE A 87 -6.80 14.80 -6.55
CA PHE A 87 -7.67 13.99 -5.70
C PHE A 87 -7.93 14.66 -4.34
N GLU A 88 -6.90 15.15 -3.66
CA GLU A 88 -7.01 15.84 -2.36
C GLU A 88 -7.77 17.17 -2.46
N LYS A 89 -7.58 17.93 -3.56
CA LYS A 89 -8.33 19.18 -3.81
C LYS A 89 -9.84 18.92 -3.99
N LEU A 90 -10.23 17.80 -4.60
CA LEU A 90 -11.64 17.45 -4.86
C LEU A 90 -12.36 16.86 -3.66
N ASN A 91 -11.63 16.25 -2.73
CA ASN A 91 -12.19 15.55 -1.59
C ASN A 91 -11.75 16.16 -0.26
N PRO A 92 -11.92 17.48 0.00
CA PRO A 92 -11.58 18.03 1.30
C PRO A 92 -12.51 17.36 2.33
N PRO A 93 -11.99 16.56 3.28
CA PRO A 93 -12.84 15.89 4.25
C PRO A 93 -13.61 16.96 5.03
N ALA A 94 -14.93 16.96 4.90
CA ALA A 94 -15.82 17.83 5.67
C ALA A 94 -15.75 17.41 7.14
N GLY A 95 -14.83 18.04 7.88
CA GLY A 95 -14.44 17.64 9.22
C GLY A 95 -13.53 16.41 9.17
N TRP A 96 -12.22 16.64 9.30
CA TRP A 96 -11.20 15.60 9.45
C TRP A 96 -11.64 14.53 10.48
N PRO A 97 -12.13 13.35 10.07
CA PRO A 97 -12.42 12.30 11.01
C PRO A 97 -11.09 11.61 11.26
N THR A 98 -10.60 11.77 12.49
CA THR A 98 -9.66 10.90 13.19
C THR A 98 -9.24 9.69 12.37
N TYR A 99 -8.05 9.78 11.77
CA TYR A 99 -7.21 8.69 11.28
C TYR A 99 -7.72 7.29 11.67
N CYS A 100 -8.58 6.68 10.85
CA CYS A 100 -9.00 5.30 11.08
C CYS A 100 -7.75 4.40 10.96
N ARG A 101 -7.35 3.78 12.07
CA ARG A 101 -6.26 2.80 12.09
C ARG A 101 -6.68 1.57 11.30
N THR A 102 -6.06 1.32 10.16
CA THR A 102 -6.18 0.04 9.47
C THR A 102 -5.24 -0.95 10.13
N SER A 103 -5.76 -2.09 10.59
CA SER A 103 -4.97 -3.14 11.25
C SER A 103 -3.97 -3.86 10.33
N ARG A 104 -3.89 -3.48 9.04
CA ARG A 104 -3.16 -4.20 7.99
C ARG A 104 -2.23 -3.33 7.14
N LEU A 105 -1.83 -2.15 7.62
CA LEU A 105 -0.69 -1.46 6.99
C LEU A 105 0.57 -2.33 7.08
N PRO A 106 1.49 -2.25 6.11
CA PRO A 106 2.84 -2.77 6.25
C PRO A 106 3.40 -2.43 7.63
N LEU A 107 4.02 -3.40 8.29
CA LEU A 107 4.36 -3.29 9.71
C LEU A 107 5.24 -2.06 9.99
N VAL A 108 6.05 -1.67 9.02
CA VAL A 108 6.93 -0.49 9.09
C VAL A 108 6.13 0.82 9.19
N LEU A 109 4.97 0.91 8.53
CA LEU A 109 4.09 2.08 8.61
C LEU A 109 3.38 2.17 9.97
N HIS A 110 3.12 1.04 10.63
CA HIS A 110 2.66 1.01 12.04
C HIS A 110 3.77 1.32 13.03
N SER A 111 4.99 0.91 12.70
CA SER A 111 6.19 1.09 13.53
C SER A 111 6.75 2.50 13.46
N SER A 112 6.20 3.38 12.59
CA SER A 112 6.44 4.80 12.68
C SER A 112 6.20 5.19 14.14
N PRO A 113 7.25 5.62 14.86
CA PRO A 113 7.26 5.55 16.30
C PRO A 113 6.43 6.71 16.86
N ASN A 114 5.11 6.61 16.71
CA ASN A 114 4.11 7.46 17.35
C ASN A 114 4.07 7.25 18.88
N GLY A 115 5.09 6.60 19.45
CA GLY A 115 5.43 6.59 20.88
C GLY A 115 6.85 7.07 21.20
N SER A 116 7.74 7.24 20.21
CA SER A 116 9.06 7.84 20.43
C SER A 116 8.95 9.34 20.19
N LYS A 117 9.37 10.13 21.17
CA LYS A 117 9.34 11.61 21.14
C LYS A 117 10.25 12.24 20.08
N ASN A 118 10.85 11.45 19.19
CA ASN A 118 11.70 11.92 18.11
C ASN A 118 10.90 12.07 16.83
N HIS A 119 10.48 13.31 16.58
CA HIS A 119 9.52 13.76 15.57
C HIS A 119 10.06 13.83 14.12
N ASN A 120 11.05 13.02 13.72
CA ASN A 120 11.54 13.12 12.35
C ASN A 120 10.63 12.33 11.38
N LYS A 121 9.53 12.96 10.98
CA LYS A 121 8.56 12.41 10.00
C LYS A 121 9.15 12.25 8.60
N ASP A 122 10.32 12.84 8.38
CA ASP A 122 11.00 12.87 7.09
C ASP A 122 12.09 11.79 7.01
N ALA A 123 12.36 11.09 8.10
CA ALA A 123 13.31 9.98 8.12
C ALA A 123 12.68 8.73 7.50
N ILE A 124 13.26 8.29 6.38
CA ILE A 124 12.94 7.00 5.77
C ILE A 124 13.47 5.91 6.70
N PRO A 125 12.63 4.94 7.12
CA PRO A 125 13.08 3.83 7.95
C PRO A 125 14.10 2.97 7.19
N ASP A 126 14.92 2.21 7.93
CA ASP A 126 15.72 1.15 7.32
C ASP A 126 14.78 0.04 6.85
N LEU A 127 14.78 -0.22 5.54
CA LEU A 127 13.79 -1.07 4.87
C LEU A 127 14.48 -2.21 4.14
N ASP A 128 14.01 -3.44 4.37
CA ASP A 128 14.25 -4.54 3.44
C ASP A 128 13.37 -4.31 2.20
N ILE A 129 13.96 -3.82 1.12
CA ILE A 129 13.24 -3.32 -0.05
C ILE A 129 12.44 -4.41 -0.75
N ALA A 130 12.98 -5.63 -0.83
CA ALA A 130 12.29 -6.74 -1.48
C ALA A 130 11.03 -7.10 -0.69
N LYS A 131 11.17 -7.30 0.62
CA LYS A 131 10.04 -7.62 1.50
C LYS A 131 9.02 -6.48 1.58
N PHE A 132 9.50 -5.23 1.66
CA PHE A 132 8.63 -4.06 1.70
C PHE A 132 7.80 -3.93 0.43
N GLY A 133 8.40 -4.18 -0.74
CA GLY A 133 7.70 -4.18 -2.01
C GLY A 133 6.58 -5.21 -2.09
N GLU A 134 6.85 -6.45 -1.68
CA GLU A 134 5.84 -7.51 -1.59
C GLU A 134 4.69 -7.15 -0.63
N GLU A 135 5.02 -6.60 0.55
CA GLU A 135 4.03 -6.13 1.53
C GLU A 135 3.17 -4.99 0.97
N MET A 136 3.78 -4.05 0.23
CA MET A 136 3.07 -2.94 -0.41
C MET A 136 2.11 -3.41 -1.50
N ILE A 137 2.53 -4.33 -2.38
CA ILE A 137 1.67 -4.91 -3.42
C ILE A 137 0.52 -5.69 -2.78
N SER A 138 0.82 -6.55 -1.80
CA SER A 138 -0.18 -7.34 -1.08
C SER A 138 -1.20 -6.45 -0.37
N TRP A 139 -0.71 -5.39 0.28
CA TRP A 139 -1.57 -4.42 0.94
C TRP A 139 -2.45 -3.68 -0.06
N TRP A 140 -1.90 -3.18 -1.18
CA TRP A 140 -2.67 -2.51 -2.22
C TRP A 140 -3.76 -3.41 -2.80
N ALA A 141 -3.42 -4.67 -3.10
CA ALA A 141 -4.38 -5.68 -3.58
C ALA A 141 -5.53 -5.88 -2.57
N SER A 142 -5.24 -5.86 -1.26
CA SER A 142 -6.27 -5.98 -0.22
C SER A 142 -7.21 -4.78 -0.12
N GLN A 143 -6.82 -3.62 -0.66
CA GLN A 143 -7.67 -2.43 -0.71
C GLN A 143 -8.55 -2.39 -1.96
N GLN A 144 -8.25 -3.20 -2.98
CA GLN A 144 -8.99 -3.18 -4.23
C GLN A 144 -10.40 -3.76 -4.07
N PRO A 145 -11.39 -3.24 -4.82
CA PRO A 145 -12.69 -3.89 -4.92
C PRO A 145 -12.57 -5.32 -5.47
N ALA A 146 -13.47 -6.21 -5.05
CA ALA A 146 -13.44 -7.62 -5.44
C ALA A 146 -13.48 -7.86 -6.96
N TRP A 147 -14.19 -7.01 -7.72
CA TRP A 147 -14.25 -7.10 -9.18
C TRP A 147 -12.88 -6.87 -9.85
N ARG A 148 -11.96 -6.21 -9.15
CA ARG A 148 -10.62 -5.90 -9.64
C ARG A 148 -9.60 -7.00 -9.35
N THR A 149 -9.87 -7.82 -8.34
CA THR A 149 -8.99 -8.89 -7.85
C THR A 149 -9.43 -10.28 -8.32
N SER A 150 -10.27 -10.37 -9.35
CA SER A 150 -10.84 -11.64 -9.82
C SER A 150 -9.87 -12.48 -10.68
N GLY A 151 -8.63 -12.03 -10.88
CA GLY A 151 -7.59 -12.69 -11.66
C GLY A 151 -6.25 -12.77 -10.92
N ASP A 152 -5.18 -13.07 -11.65
CA ASP A 152 -3.82 -13.10 -11.10
C ASP A 152 -3.45 -11.74 -10.51
N THR A 153 -2.80 -11.75 -9.34
CA THR A 153 -2.49 -10.53 -8.57
C THR A 153 -1.56 -9.55 -9.27
N SER A 154 -0.96 -9.95 -10.39
CA SER A 154 -0.10 -9.11 -11.23
C SER A 154 -0.87 -8.13 -12.11
N ASP A 155 -2.14 -8.41 -12.43
CA ASP A 155 -2.92 -7.60 -13.39
C ASP A 155 -4.24 -7.14 -12.78
N TRP A 156 -4.22 -5.98 -12.09
CA TRP A 156 -5.45 -5.37 -11.60
C TRP A 156 -6.32 -4.91 -12.77
N SER A 157 -7.52 -5.49 -12.89
CA SER A 157 -8.45 -5.14 -13.97
C SER A 157 -8.71 -3.63 -14.03
N LYS A 158 -8.68 -3.07 -15.24
CA LYS A 158 -9.04 -1.68 -15.54
C LYS A 158 -10.42 -1.57 -16.18
N ASP A 159 -11.07 -2.71 -16.44
CA ASP A 159 -12.43 -2.78 -16.94
C ASP A 159 -13.39 -2.60 -15.76
N ILE A 160 -14.09 -1.47 -15.72
CA ILE A 160 -14.99 -1.09 -14.63
C ILE A 160 -16.41 -1.61 -14.97
N PRO A 161 -16.97 -2.58 -14.21
CA PRO A 161 -18.36 -2.99 -14.38
C PRO A 161 -19.34 -1.82 -14.20
N ALA A 162 -20.49 -1.87 -14.88
CA ALA A 162 -21.50 -0.81 -14.81
C ALA A 162 -22.09 -0.60 -13.40
N ASP A 163 -22.07 -1.64 -12.57
CA ASP A 163 -22.54 -1.65 -11.18
C ASP A 163 -21.39 -1.56 -10.16
N ALA A 164 -20.15 -1.36 -10.62
CA ALA A 164 -18.98 -1.28 -9.76
C ALA A 164 -19.07 -0.11 -8.76
N THR A 165 -18.49 -0.34 -7.59
CA THR A 165 -18.37 0.68 -6.55
C THR A 165 -16.95 0.81 -6.06
N TRP A 166 -16.51 2.07 -5.88
CA TRP A 166 -15.24 2.45 -5.28
C TRP A 166 -15.36 2.70 -3.77
N ALA A 167 -16.49 2.33 -3.15
CA ALA A 167 -16.78 2.62 -1.75
C ALA A 167 -15.72 2.09 -0.77
N VAL A 168 -14.99 1.02 -1.12
CA VAL A 168 -13.91 0.46 -0.28
C VAL A 168 -12.73 1.43 -0.18
N LEU A 169 -12.35 2.06 -1.30
CA LEU A 169 -11.26 3.05 -1.37
C LEU A 169 -11.69 4.44 -0.89
N HIS A 170 -12.98 4.75 -0.89
CA HIS A 170 -13.52 6.00 -0.35
C HIS A 170 -13.53 6.09 1.19
N ARG A 171 -13.17 5.02 1.91
CA ARG A 171 -13.15 5.02 3.37
C ARG A 171 -11.99 5.91 3.86
N GLY A 172 -12.30 7.15 4.22
CA GLY A 172 -11.33 8.09 4.77
C GLY A 172 -10.59 7.56 6.02
N GLY A 173 -9.33 7.97 6.22
CA GLY A 173 -8.47 7.54 7.34
C GLY A 173 -7.05 7.12 6.91
N ILE A 174 -6.32 6.37 7.73
CA ILE A 174 -4.98 5.83 7.38
C ILE A 174 -5.09 4.74 6.29
N ALA A 175 -6.30 4.23 6.03
CA ALA A 175 -6.64 3.40 4.86
C ALA A 175 -6.50 4.13 3.50
N SER A 176 -6.29 5.45 3.52
CA SER A 176 -6.37 6.30 2.35
C SER A 176 -5.24 6.09 1.36
N LEU A 177 -5.52 6.46 0.11
CA LEU A 177 -4.55 6.60 -0.97
C LEU A 177 -3.30 7.41 -0.56
N TYR A 178 -3.42 8.35 0.38
CA TYR A 178 -2.28 9.05 0.97
C TYR A 178 -1.23 8.08 1.51
N THR A 179 -1.62 7.09 2.30
CA THR A 179 -0.66 6.16 2.90
C THR A 179 0.02 5.28 1.84
N ILE A 180 -0.71 4.94 0.76
CA ILE A 180 -0.12 4.28 -0.41
C ILE A 180 0.95 5.17 -1.04
N VAL A 181 0.65 6.45 -1.29
CA VAL A 181 1.62 7.39 -1.88
C VAL A 181 2.85 7.56 -0.98
N VAL A 182 2.69 7.60 0.34
CA VAL A 182 3.82 7.63 1.28
C VAL A 182 4.67 6.38 1.19
N GLY A 183 4.05 5.19 1.21
CA GLY A 183 4.79 3.93 1.05
C GLY A 183 5.52 3.84 -0.29
N LEU A 184 4.88 4.30 -1.37
CA LEU A 184 5.50 4.37 -2.70
C LEU A 184 6.63 5.39 -2.75
N ALA A 185 6.52 6.53 -2.07
CA ALA A 185 7.59 7.52 -2.01
C ALA A 185 8.83 6.92 -1.35
N TRP A 186 8.67 6.19 -0.24
CA TRP A 186 9.77 5.49 0.40
C TRP A 186 10.35 4.42 -0.53
N TRP A 187 9.51 3.64 -1.20
CA TRP A 187 9.99 2.63 -2.14
C TRP A 187 10.75 3.26 -3.33
N ALA A 188 10.26 4.38 -3.86
CA ALA A 188 10.86 5.09 -4.99
C ALA A 188 12.22 5.73 -4.67
N THR A 189 12.53 5.99 -3.40
CA THR A 189 13.87 6.45 -2.98
C THR A 189 14.93 5.36 -3.09
N THR A 190 14.52 4.13 -3.35
CA THR A 190 15.40 2.96 -3.43
C THR A 190 15.69 2.61 -4.88
N MET A 191 16.32 1.47 -5.14
CA MET A 191 16.69 1.08 -6.51
C MET A 191 15.48 0.98 -7.45
N ASP A 192 15.73 1.16 -8.74
CA ASP A 192 14.75 1.07 -9.80
C ASP A 192 14.22 -0.37 -9.94
N LEU A 193 12.94 -0.56 -9.60
CA LEU A 193 12.26 -1.84 -9.64
C LEU A 193 11.03 -1.71 -10.54
N GLU A 194 10.94 -2.50 -11.61
CA GLU A 194 9.78 -2.49 -12.52
C GLU A 194 8.44 -2.63 -11.78
N LEU A 195 8.41 -3.48 -10.74
CA LEU A 195 7.22 -3.69 -9.90
C LEU A 195 6.72 -2.41 -9.19
N LEU A 196 7.64 -1.50 -8.82
CA LEU A 196 7.27 -0.21 -8.25
C LEU A 196 6.48 0.60 -9.28
N TRP A 197 6.95 0.64 -10.52
CA TRP A 197 6.34 1.46 -11.56
C TRP A 197 5.00 0.93 -12.03
N ASP A 198 4.82 -0.39 -12.07
CA ASP A 198 3.51 -1.00 -12.31
C ASP A 198 2.51 -0.58 -11.24
N LEU A 199 2.92 -0.61 -9.97
CA LEU A 199 2.08 -0.16 -8.86
C LEU A 199 1.82 1.36 -8.88
N VAL A 200 2.81 2.18 -9.22
CA VAL A 200 2.66 3.64 -9.40
C VAL A 200 1.66 3.94 -10.52
N ALA A 201 1.78 3.27 -11.66
CA ALA A 201 0.87 3.43 -12.79
C ALA A 201 -0.56 3.01 -12.44
N ASP A 202 -0.70 1.94 -11.65
CA ASP A 202 -1.99 1.45 -11.16
C ASP A 202 -2.68 2.45 -10.23
N VAL A 203 -1.95 2.92 -9.21
CA VAL A 203 -2.47 3.89 -8.23
C VAL A 203 -2.85 5.20 -8.92
N ALA A 204 -2.05 5.68 -9.87
CA ALA A 204 -2.37 6.86 -10.67
C ALA A 204 -3.64 6.65 -11.51
N TRP A 205 -3.81 5.46 -12.11
CA TRP A 205 -5.04 5.12 -12.83
C TRP A 205 -6.26 5.15 -11.91
N VAL A 206 -6.16 4.60 -10.69
CA VAL A 206 -7.23 4.62 -9.68
C VAL A 206 -7.58 6.05 -9.24
N MET A 207 -6.57 6.89 -8.96
CA MET A 207 -6.79 8.29 -8.57
C MET A 207 -7.56 9.08 -9.63
N ARG A 208 -7.29 8.82 -10.91
CA ARG A 208 -8.02 9.44 -12.02
C ARG A 208 -9.48 9.04 -12.07
N GLN A 209 -9.86 7.86 -11.59
CA GLN A 209 -11.28 7.46 -11.49
C GLN A 209 -12.06 8.33 -10.50
N PHE A 210 -11.39 8.89 -9.49
CA PHE A 210 -12.00 9.83 -8.54
C PHE A 210 -12.06 11.27 -9.06
N SER A 211 -11.20 11.60 -10.03
CA SER A 211 -11.09 12.96 -10.60
C SER A 211 -11.93 13.15 -11.86
N GLY A 212 -12.42 12.06 -12.47
CA GLY A 212 -13.26 12.12 -13.65
C GLY A 212 -14.62 12.79 -13.39
N PRO A 213 -15.28 13.33 -14.43
CA PRO A 213 -16.65 13.79 -14.33
C PRO A 213 -17.47 12.58 -13.90
N SER A 214 -17.90 12.56 -12.63
CA SER A 214 -18.51 11.40 -12.00
C SER A 214 -19.50 10.78 -12.97
N THR A 215 -19.13 9.65 -13.56
CA THR A 215 -20.03 8.82 -14.36
C THR A 215 -20.95 8.05 -13.41
N ALA A 216 -21.22 8.62 -12.23
CA ALA A 216 -22.46 8.45 -11.51
C ALA A 216 -23.57 8.71 -12.52
N SER A 217 -23.85 7.65 -13.28
CA SER A 217 -25.04 7.39 -14.03
C SER A 217 -26.10 7.85 -13.07
N LYS A 218 -26.67 9.00 -13.39
CA LYS A 218 -27.78 9.59 -12.70
C LYS A 218 -28.84 8.52 -12.84
N ARG A 219 -28.84 7.57 -11.90
CA ARG A 219 -29.87 6.56 -11.78
C ARG A 219 -31.08 7.44 -11.65
N LYS A 220 -31.81 7.52 -12.76
CA LYS A 220 -33.13 8.09 -12.79
C LYS A 220 -33.82 7.23 -11.76
N CYS A 221 -34.00 7.79 -10.57
CA CYS A 221 -34.90 7.25 -9.59
C CYS A 221 -36.24 7.45 -10.30
N ASP A 222 -36.58 6.54 -11.20
CA ASP A 222 -37.88 6.49 -11.83
C ASP A 222 -38.82 6.40 -10.63
N GLY A 223 -39.53 7.51 -10.42
CA GLY A 223 -40.49 7.64 -9.36
C GLY A 223 -41.61 6.68 -9.68
N ASP A 224 -41.44 5.43 -9.28
CA ASP A 224 -42.58 4.60 -8.92
C ASP A 224 -43.18 5.25 -7.69
N GLU A 225 -44.27 5.98 -7.94
CA GLU A 225 -45.23 6.45 -6.98
C GLU A 225 -45.77 5.24 -6.21
N VAL A 226 -45.05 4.80 -5.18
CA VAL A 226 -45.52 3.75 -4.27
C VAL A 226 -46.56 4.40 -3.34
N PRO A 227 -47.81 3.92 -3.34
CA PRO A 227 -48.88 4.50 -2.53
C PRO A 227 -48.56 4.37 -1.05
N ALA A 228 -48.74 5.48 -0.34
CA ALA A 228 -48.52 5.62 1.09
C ALA A 228 -49.23 4.50 1.89
N LYS A 229 -48.45 3.53 2.36
CA LYS A 229 -48.83 2.67 3.48
C LYS A 229 -47.97 3.01 4.68
N SER A 230 -48.63 3.60 5.68
CA SER A 230 -48.08 3.88 6.99
C SER A 230 -47.53 2.59 7.62
N VAL A 231 -46.22 2.53 7.84
CA VAL A 231 -45.62 1.47 8.64
C VAL A 231 -44.74 2.10 9.72
N SER A 232 -45.37 2.27 10.88
CA SER A 232 -44.86 2.05 12.24
C SER A 232 -43.34 2.18 12.45
N ALA A 233 -42.98 3.19 13.25
CA ALA A 233 -41.68 3.41 13.84
C ALA A 233 -41.10 2.13 14.46
N ARG A 234 -40.13 1.51 13.77
CA ARG A 234 -39.31 0.45 14.36
C ARG A 234 -38.14 1.07 15.11
N LYS A 235 -38.08 0.65 16.36
CA LYS A 235 -37.19 1.07 17.42
C LYS A 235 -35.72 0.91 17.02
N ARG A 236 -34.99 1.97 17.32
CA ARG A 236 -33.53 2.07 17.46
C ARG A 236 -32.97 0.81 18.12
N TRP A 237 -32.02 0.14 17.47
CA TRP A 237 -31.19 -0.86 18.13
C TRP A 237 -30.27 -0.13 19.11
N THR A 238 -30.69 -0.05 20.37
CA THR A 238 -29.77 0.17 21.49
C THR A 238 -29.03 -1.14 21.70
N SER A 239 -27.77 -1.17 21.28
CA SER A 239 -26.83 -2.22 21.64
C SER A 239 -26.86 -2.43 23.15
N LEU A 240 -27.14 -3.66 23.55
CA LEU A 240 -27.21 -4.16 24.91
C LEU A 240 -25.81 -4.63 25.32
N VAL A 241 -24.86 -3.70 25.30
CA VAL A 241 -23.58 -3.87 26.00
C VAL A 241 -23.24 -2.52 26.64
N PRO A 242 -23.28 -2.39 27.98
CA PRO A 242 -22.83 -1.18 28.63
C PRO A 242 -21.32 -1.05 28.43
N PHE A 243 -20.91 -0.10 27.58
CA PHE A 243 -19.54 0.36 27.51
C PHE A 243 -19.29 1.28 28.71
N VAL A 244 -18.82 0.69 29.81
CA VAL A 244 -18.36 1.42 30.99
C VAL A 244 -17.01 2.04 30.65
N VAL A 245 -17.00 3.34 30.37
CA VAL A 245 -15.79 4.16 30.38
C VAL A 245 -15.50 4.54 31.83
N THR A 246 -14.70 3.74 32.53
CA THR A 246 -14.04 4.21 33.75
C THR A 246 -12.87 5.10 33.34
N ARG A 247 -13.14 6.40 33.33
CA ARG A 247 -12.11 7.44 33.36
C ARG A 247 -11.55 7.46 34.78
N ASP A 248 -10.44 6.77 35.02
CA ASP A 248 -9.69 6.95 36.25
C ASP A 248 -8.28 7.47 35.94
N SER A 249 -8.10 8.74 36.30
CA SER A 249 -6.84 9.45 36.26
C SER A 249 -6.37 9.57 37.70
N ARG A 250 -5.50 8.66 38.14
CA ARG A 250 -4.59 8.84 39.29
C ARG A 250 -3.54 7.73 39.33
N PRO A 251 -2.25 8.06 39.57
CA PRO A 251 -1.25 7.06 39.89
C PRO A 251 -1.44 6.64 41.36
N GLN A 252 -1.89 5.41 41.60
CA GLN A 252 -1.77 4.79 42.91
C GLN A 252 -0.82 3.59 42.85
N ASN A 253 0.31 3.79 43.50
CA ASN A 253 1.22 2.77 43.98
C ASN A 253 0.48 1.85 44.97
N ARG A 254 0.24 0.58 44.63
CA ARG A 254 -0.12 -0.47 45.59
C ARG A 254 0.33 -1.85 45.12
N GLY A 255 1.18 -2.48 45.94
CA GLY A 255 0.94 -3.85 46.40
C GLY A 255 1.52 -4.98 45.54
N PHE A 256 2.74 -5.41 45.90
CA PHE A 256 3.22 -6.75 45.60
C PHE A 256 2.28 -7.79 46.23
N ALA A 257 1.63 -8.60 45.40
CA ALA A 257 1.03 -9.87 45.83
C ALA A 257 2.01 -10.98 45.47
N GLY A 258 2.70 -11.50 46.49
CA GLY A 258 3.63 -12.62 46.36
C GLY A 258 2.89 -13.93 46.06
N GLN A 259 3.37 -14.67 45.07
CA GLN A 259 3.10 -16.10 44.95
C GLN A 259 4.03 -16.84 45.90
N LYS A 260 3.46 -17.72 46.74
CA LYS A 260 4.23 -18.66 47.56
C LYS A 260 5.00 -19.61 46.63
N ALA A 261 6.31 -19.49 46.63
CA ALA A 261 7.22 -20.48 46.06
C ALA A 261 7.05 -21.80 46.82
N GLY A 262 7.04 -22.90 46.08
CA GLY A 262 7.04 -24.25 46.62
C GLY A 262 8.22 -24.50 47.55
N VAL A 263 7.97 -25.33 48.56
CA VAL A 263 8.95 -25.81 49.52
C VAL A 263 9.96 -26.68 48.77
N ASN A 264 11.15 -26.14 48.48
CA ASN A 264 12.31 -26.93 48.10
C ASN A 264 13.08 -27.28 49.38
N HIS A 265 13.17 -28.58 49.68
CA HIS A 265 14.10 -29.09 50.68
C HIS A 265 15.53 -29.01 50.12
N PRO A 266 16.46 -28.29 50.77
CA PRO A 266 17.87 -28.40 50.42
C PRO A 266 18.41 -29.76 50.91
N VAL A 267 18.80 -30.61 49.95
CA VAL A 267 19.70 -31.73 50.22
C VAL A 267 21.09 -31.12 50.37
N ASN A 268 21.56 -31.05 51.61
CA ASN A 268 22.95 -30.77 51.91
C ASN A 268 23.74 -32.06 51.72
N ASP A 269 24.41 -32.20 50.57
CA ASP A 269 25.51 -33.16 50.44
C ASP A 269 26.82 -32.37 50.47
N ALA A 270 27.45 -32.44 51.64
CA ALA A 270 28.76 -31.89 51.94
C ALA A 270 29.65 -33.06 52.36
N THR A 271 30.47 -33.53 51.44
CA THR A 271 31.69 -34.34 51.64
C THR A 271 32.29 -34.52 50.24
N ASP A 272 33.58 -34.38 49.96
CA ASP A 272 34.73 -34.24 50.83
C ASP A 272 35.89 -33.71 49.97
N TRP A 273 36.74 -32.88 50.57
CA TRP A 273 38.05 -32.49 50.05
C TRP A 273 39.10 -33.35 50.76
N ILE A 274 39.74 -34.28 50.04
CA ILE A 274 41.07 -34.83 50.33
C ILE A 274 41.64 -35.19 48.95
N GLY A 275 42.71 -34.60 48.39
CA GLY A 275 44.00 -34.28 48.98
C GLY A 275 45.01 -35.33 48.53
N HIS A 276 45.65 -35.14 47.36
CA HIS A 276 47.05 -35.43 47.05
C HIS A 276 47.37 -35.14 45.57
#